data_AF-A0A7C7D0D4-F1
#
_entry.id   AF-A0A7C7D0D4-F1
#
_cell.length_a   1.000
_cell.length_b   1.000
_cell.length_c   1.000
_cell.angle_alpha   90.00
_cell.angle_beta   90.00
_cell.angle_gamma   90.00
#
_symmetry.space_group_name_H-M   'P 1'
#
loop_
_entity.id
_entity.type
_entity.pdbx_description
1 polymer ?
#
loop_
_entity_poly.entity_id
_entity_poly.type
_entity_poly.pdbx_seq_one_letter_code
_entity_poly.pdbx_strand_id
1 'polypeptide(L)'
;MSNEMDKKSKETRNKTREGKSNKNVLYVVIGIAVIIVIVAAVAGFSNYSKSYVASVGKEKISVDEYKFFLEQEKNNMLNIAGNPDPETFWDTTITGGEKAIDIAKKKALENIRELKIQLMKTKEQKISLDKAETENIEKGIESIITQYGGKSAADAAYREIYGIGINEFKEIYKDYVLINKLVQKEMESIEANEDEVEEYYNKFPDAFKDSLYRANGQEAVWVKHILVATIDLETQEKLSGSKLKKAEEKAEELLEQAKNGEDFAQLAKENSEDPGSAQNGGDYVFSKGNM
;
A
#
# COMPACT_ATOMS: atom_id res chain seq x y z
N MET A 1 -91.32 42.87 -8.44
CA MET A 1 -90.30 42.61 -7.38
C MET A 1 -89.78 41.17 -7.34
N SER A 2 -89.82 40.39 -8.44
CA SER A 2 -89.41 38.97 -8.42
C SER A 2 -88.14 38.64 -9.23
N ASN A 3 -87.48 39.63 -9.85
CA ASN A 3 -86.32 39.41 -10.73
C ASN A 3 -84.97 39.93 -10.17
N GLU A 4 -84.96 40.61 -9.02
CA GLU A 4 -83.71 41.09 -8.37
C GLU A 4 -83.17 40.17 -7.27
N MET A 5 -84.02 39.37 -6.61
CA MET A 5 -83.57 38.44 -5.56
C MET A 5 -82.83 37.21 -6.11
N ASP A 6 -83.11 36.81 -7.35
CA ASP A 6 -82.52 35.59 -7.92
C ASP A 6 -81.10 35.81 -8.51
N LYS A 7 -80.76 37.06 -8.83
CA LYS A 7 -79.43 37.45 -9.34
C LYS A 7 -78.38 37.52 -8.22
N LYS A 8 -78.75 38.06 -7.04
CA LYS A 8 -77.87 38.11 -5.86
C LYS A 8 -77.55 36.72 -5.28
N SER A 9 -78.48 35.77 -5.35
CA SER A 9 -78.25 34.39 -4.87
C SER A 9 -77.25 33.62 -5.74
N LYS A 10 -77.30 33.81 -7.07
CA LYS A 10 -76.35 33.21 -8.02
C LYS A 10 -74.94 33.81 -7.95
N GLU A 11 -74.80 35.14 -7.81
CA GLU A 11 -73.48 35.78 -7.63
C GLU A 11 -72.79 35.36 -6.32
N THR A 12 -73.55 35.22 -5.23
CA THR A 12 -73.00 34.81 -3.93
C THR A 12 -72.61 33.33 -3.91
N ARG A 13 -73.37 32.45 -4.61
CA ARG A 13 -72.98 31.04 -4.79
C ARG A 13 -71.75 30.86 -5.68
N ASN A 14 -71.57 31.69 -6.72
CA ASN A 14 -70.38 31.59 -7.58
C ASN A 14 -69.10 32.06 -6.88
N LYS A 15 -69.12 33.19 -6.17
CA LYS A 15 -67.94 33.67 -5.40
C LYS A 15 -67.49 32.69 -4.31
N THR A 16 -68.44 31.97 -3.70
CA THR A 16 -68.11 30.99 -2.64
C THR A 16 -67.53 29.69 -3.21
N ARG A 17 -67.86 29.32 -4.46
CA ARG A 17 -67.29 28.17 -5.16
C ARG A 17 -65.89 28.46 -5.73
N GLU A 18 -65.65 29.64 -6.27
CA GLU A 18 -64.32 30.04 -6.79
C GLU A 18 -63.26 30.11 -5.68
N GLY A 19 -63.59 30.67 -4.50
CA GLY A 19 -62.65 30.77 -3.38
C GLY A 19 -62.32 29.43 -2.69
N LYS A 20 -63.25 28.47 -2.69
CA LYS A 20 -63.02 27.11 -2.14
C LYS A 20 -62.25 26.22 -3.12
N SER A 21 -62.52 26.36 -4.41
CA SER A 21 -61.80 25.64 -5.47
C SER A 21 -60.31 26.01 -5.48
N ASN A 22 -59.99 27.30 -5.38
CA ASN A 22 -58.59 27.76 -5.41
C ASN A 22 -57.79 27.34 -4.18
N LYS A 23 -58.42 27.26 -2.99
CA LYS A 23 -57.75 26.76 -1.79
C LYS A 23 -57.48 25.26 -1.87
N ASN A 24 -58.43 24.48 -2.38
CA ASN A 24 -58.22 23.05 -2.58
C ASN A 24 -57.11 22.77 -3.61
N VAL A 25 -57.07 23.54 -4.71
CA VAL A 25 -55.99 23.48 -5.69
C VAL A 25 -54.65 23.87 -5.05
N LEU A 26 -54.61 24.92 -4.22
CA LEU A 26 -53.41 25.34 -3.51
C LEU A 26 -52.90 24.26 -2.53
N TYR A 27 -53.78 23.62 -1.77
CA TYR A 27 -53.39 22.53 -0.86
C TYR A 27 -52.90 21.29 -1.62
N VAL A 28 -53.48 20.98 -2.78
CA VAL A 28 -53.01 19.90 -3.65
C VAL A 28 -51.61 20.23 -4.21
N VAL A 29 -51.38 21.47 -4.66
CA VAL A 29 -50.06 21.90 -5.17
C VAL A 29 -49.00 21.88 -4.06
N ILE A 30 -49.32 22.35 -2.86
CA ILE A 30 -48.42 22.28 -1.70
C ILE A 30 -48.14 20.83 -1.32
N GLY A 31 -49.16 19.95 -1.31
CA GLY A 31 -48.99 18.53 -1.05
C GLY A 31 -48.06 17.85 -2.06
N ILE A 32 -48.21 18.15 -3.35
CA ILE A 32 -47.33 17.63 -4.41
C ILE A 32 -45.90 18.16 -4.22
N ALA A 33 -45.72 19.45 -3.93
CA ALA A 33 -44.39 20.03 -3.71
C ALA A 33 -43.66 19.40 -2.51
N VAL A 34 -44.38 19.15 -1.40
CA VAL A 34 -43.82 18.46 -0.23
C VAL A 34 -43.44 17.02 -0.56
N ILE A 35 -44.27 16.29 -1.32
CA ILE A 35 -43.94 14.94 -1.78
C ILE A 35 -42.69 14.95 -2.67
N ILE A 36 -42.56 15.90 -3.59
CA ILE A 36 -41.37 16.03 -4.45
C ILE A 36 -40.11 16.28 -3.61
N VAL A 37 -40.17 17.16 -2.60
CA VAL A 37 -39.04 17.42 -1.70
C VAL A 37 -38.69 16.18 -0.88
N ILE A 38 -39.68 15.45 -0.37
CA ILE A 38 -39.45 14.19 0.37
C ILE A 38 -38.85 13.13 -0.57
N VAL A 39 -39.36 12.98 -1.79
CA VAL A 39 -38.82 12.04 -2.78
C VAL A 39 -37.39 12.43 -3.18
N ALA A 40 -37.11 13.72 -3.37
CA ALA A 40 -35.76 14.22 -3.65
C ALA A 40 -34.81 14.02 -2.45
N ALA A 41 -35.30 14.21 -1.22
CA ALA A 41 -34.53 13.97 0.00
C ALA A 41 -34.26 12.48 0.21
N VAL A 42 -35.24 11.60 -0.07
CA VAL A 42 -35.08 10.14 0.00
C VAL A 42 -34.19 9.63 -1.13
N ALA A 43 -34.30 10.16 -2.34
CA ALA A 43 -33.40 9.84 -3.46
C ALA A 43 -31.98 10.34 -3.20
N GLY A 44 -31.84 11.55 -2.65
CA GLY A 44 -30.56 12.12 -2.21
C GLY A 44 -29.93 11.30 -1.09
N PHE A 45 -30.72 10.89 -0.09
CA PHE A 45 -30.27 10.05 1.01
C PHE A 45 -29.92 8.63 0.54
N SER A 46 -30.71 8.03 -0.36
CA SER A 46 -30.45 6.71 -0.95
C SER A 46 -29.19 6.72 -1.82
N ASN A 47 -28.94 7.78 -2.60
CA ASN A 47 -27.70 7.94 -3.34
C ASN A 47 -26.50 8.22 -2.41
N TYR A 48 -26.71 9.00 -1.35
CA TYR A 48 -25.67 9.28 -0.36
C TYR A 48 -25.29 8.04 0.48
N SER A 49 -26.25 7.23 0.91
CA SER A 49 -26.04 6.01 1.68
C SER A 49 -25.48 4.86 0.85
N LYS A 50 -25.59 4.91 -0.48
CA LYS A 50 -24.94 3.96 -1.40
C LYS A 50 -23.50 4.31 -1.75
N SER A 51 -22.99 5.46 -1.29
CA SER A 51 -21.64 5.93 -1.65
C SER A 51 -20.51 5.36 -0.78
N TYR A 52 -20.83 4.77 0.38
CA TYR A 52 -19.86 4.21 1.31
C TYR A 52 -20.45 3.00 2.06
N VAL A 53 -19.62 2.04 2.44
CA VAL A 53 -20.04 0.82 3.15
C VAL A 53 -19.88 0.93 4.67
N ALA A 54 -18.99 1.82 5.13
CA ALA A 54 -18.69 2.07 6.53
C ALA A 54 -17.90 3.40 6.67
N SER A 55 -17.64 3.82 7.90
CA SER A 55 -16.80 4.99 8.20
C SER A 55 -15.87 4.71 9.39
N VAL A 56 -14.67 5.29 9.34
CA VAL A 56 -13.68 5.24 10.42
C VAL A 56 -13.35 6.67 10.80
N GLY A 57 -13.86 7.12 11.95
CA GLY A 57 -13.80 8.54 12.33
C GLY A 57 -14.54 9.40 11.32
N LYS A 58 -13.82 10.32 10.66
CA LYS A 58 -14.36 11.19 9.59
C LYS A 58 -14.16 10.63 8.18
N GLU A 59 -13.39 9.58 8.02
CA GLU A 59 -13.11 8.97 6.73
C GLU A 59 -14.21 7.97 6.37
N LYS A 60 -14.68 8.04 5.12
CA LYS A 60 -15.64 7.08 4.57
C LYS A 60 -14.90 5.95 3.86
N ILE A 61 -15.42 4.75 3.97
CA ILE A 61 -14.97 3.57 3.22
C ILE A 61 -15.83 3.45 1.98
N SER A 62 -15.25 3.67 0.81
CA SER A 62 -15.98 3.59 -0.46
C SER A 62 -16.34 2.14 -0.80
N VAL A 63 -17.31 1.97 -1.70
CA VAL A 63 -17.66 0.64 -2.22
C VAL A 63 -16.48 0.01 -2.97
N ASP A 64 -15.68 0.82 -3.68
CA ASP A 64 -14.55 0.32 -4.46
C ASP A 64 -13.38 -0.11 -3.56
N GLU A 65 -13.09 0.63 -2.49
CA GLU A 65 -12.15 0.19 -1.45
C GLU A 65 -12.59 -1.14 -0.86
N TYR A 66 -13.87 -1.27 -0.52
CA TYR A 66 -14.39 -2.52 0.02
C TYR A 66 -14.25 -3.70 -0.95
N LYS A 67 -14.58 -3.51 -2.23
CA LYS A 67 -14.40 -4.53 -3.25
C LYS A 67 -12.93 -4.94 -3.40
N PHE A 68 -12.03 -3.96 -3.45
CA PHE A 68 -10.60 -4.21 -3.56
C PHE A 68 -10.09 -5.10 -2.43
N PHE A 69 -10.32 -4.69 -1.19
CA PHE A 69 -9.84 -5.44 -0.02
C PHE A 69 -10.55 -6.79 0.15
N LEU A 70 -11.84 -6.88 -0.23
CA LEU A 70 -12.56 -8.15 -0.20
C LEU A 70 -11.97 -9.15 -1.21
N GLU A 71 -11.64 -8.71 -2.43
CA GLU A 71 -11.08 -9.61 -3.44
C GLU A 71 -9.65 -10.05 -3.06
N GLN A 72 -8.86 -9.14 -2.47
CA GLN A 72 -7.55 -9.50 -1.91
C GLN A 72 -7.67 -10.54 -0.79
N GLU A 73 -8.58 -10.35 0.18
CA GLU A 73 -8.76 -11.32 1.26
C GLU A 73 -9.29 -12.66 0.74
N LYS A 74 -10.20 -12.64 -0.25
CA LYS A 74 -10.68 -13.87 -0.88
C LYS A 74 -9.52 -14.65 -1.52
N ASN A 75 -8.68 -13.98 -2.29
CA ASN A 75 -7.51 -14.60 -2.91
C ASN A 75 -6.52 -15.12 -1.86
N ASN A 76 -6.26 -14.37 -0.80
CA ASN A 76 -5.39 -14.80 0.30
C ASN A 76 -5.95 -16.05 1.00
N MET A 77 -7.24 -16.07 1.32
CA MET A 77 -7.90 -17.21 1.97
C MET A 77 -7.91 -18.46 1.10
N LEU A 78 -8.15 -18.34 -0.21
CA LEU A 78 -8.06 -19.46 -1.15
C LEU A 78 -6.64 -20.03 -1.18
N ASN A 79 -5.62 -19.17 -1.28
CA ASN A 79 -4.22 -19.60 -1.29
C ASN A 79 -3.84 -20.34 -0.01
N ILE A 80 -4.21 -19.81 1.17
CA ILE A 80 -3.97 -20.47 2.47
C ILE A 80 -4.68 -21.82 2.56
N ALA A 81 -5.88 -21.94 1.97
CA ALA A 81 -6.64 -23.18 1.94
C ALA A 81 -6.18 -24.19 0.86
N GLY A 82 -5.09 -23.90 0.13
CA GLY A 82 -4.57 -24.78 -0.92
C GLY A 82 -5.35 -24.69 -2.25
N ASN A 83 -5.93 -23.53 -2.56
CA ASN A 83 -6.71 -23.24 -3.76
C ASN A 83 -7.88 -24.21 -4.01
N PRO A 84 -8.84 -24.32 -3.08
CA PRO A 84 -10.05 -25.11 -3.26
C PRO A 84 -10.97 -24.48 -4.33
N ASP A 85 -12.00 -25.22 -4.73
CA ASP A 85 -13.06 -24.69 -5.60
C ASP A 85 -13.77 -23.50 -4.92
N PRO A 86 -13.66 -22.27 -5.48
CA PRO A 86 -14.25 -21.09 -4.89
C PRO A 86 -15.77 -21.18 -4.73
N GLU A 87 -16.49 -21.89 -5.62
CA GLU A 87 -17.96 -21.94 -5.57
C GLU A 87 -18.48 -22.58 -4.28
N THR A 88 -17.74 -23.56 -3.76
CA THR A 88 -18.12 -24.29 -2.54
C THR A 88 -17.39 -23.80 -1.30
N PHE A 89 -16.18 -23.26 -1.46
CA PHE A 89 -15.36 -22.78 -0.35
C PHE A 89 -16.05 -21.68 0.46
N TRP A 90 -16.67 -20.71 -0.21
CA TRP A 90 -17.22 -19.52 0.46
C TRP A 90 -18.38 -19.82 1.43
N ASP A 91 -19.12 -20.90 1.18
CA ASP A 91 -20.20 -21.38 2.05
C ASP A 91 -19.73 -22.35 3.15
N THR A 92 -18.47 -22.78 3.09
CA THR A 92 -17.89 -23.69 4.08
C THR A 92 -17.67 -22.98 5.40
N THR A 93 -18.00 -23.68 6.49
CA THR A 93 -17.70 -23.23 7.85
C THR A 93 -16.26 -23.61 8.21
N ILE A 94 -15.45 -22.62 8.57
CA ILE A 94 -14.02 -22.81 8.89
C ILE A 94 -13.75 -22.44 10.36
N THR A 95 -12.51 -22.12 10.69
CA THR A 95 -12.05 -21.79 12.05
C THR A 95 -13.02 -20.86 12.79
N GLY A 96 -13.47 -21.27 13.97
CA GLY A 96 -14.39 -20.49 14.82
C GLY A 96 -15.87 -20.68 14.50
N GLY A 97 -16.25 -21.58 13.59
CA GLY A 97 -17.66 -21.88 13.31
C GLY A 97 -18.35 -20.86 12.41
N GLU A 98 -17.57 -20.00 11.73
CA GLU A 98 -18.08 -18.99 10.79
C GLU A 98 -17.85 -19.41 9.33
N LYS A 99 -18.71 -18.91 8.43
CA LYS A 99 -18.53 -19.12 6.99
C LYS A 99 -17.29 -18.38 6.48
N ALA A 100 -16.56 -18.99 5.55
CA ALA A 100 -15.39 -18.39 4.93
C ALA A 100 -15.68 -17.00 4.33
N ILE A 101 -16.83 -16.81 3.70
CA ILE A 101 -17.21 -15.51 3.13
C ILE A 101 -17.40 -14.43 4.21
N ASP A 102 -17.93 -14.77 5.38
CA ASP A 102 -18.19 -13.78 6.42
C ASP A 102 -16.88 -13.36 7.10
N ILE A 103 -15.94 -14.30 7.24
CA ILE A 103 -14.56 -14.01 7.66
C ILE A 103 -13.87 -13.08 6.65
N ALA A 104 -13.98 -13.36 5.35
CA ALA A 104 -13.38 -12.52 4.31
C ALA A 104 -13.91 -11.08 4.37
N LYS A 105 -15.22 -10.90 4.52
CA LYS A 105 -15.86 -9.57 4.64
C LYS A 105 -15.41 -8.82 5.90
N LYS A 106 -15.31 -9.51 7.04
CA LYS A 106 -14.85 -8.92 8.31
C LYS A 106 -13.40 -8.44 8.18
N LYS A 107 -12.52 -9.32 7.72
CA LYS A 107 -11.11 -8.99 7.51
C LYS A 107 -10.90 -7.89 6.48
N ALA A 108 -11.70 -7.85 5.42
CA ALA A 108 -11.66 -6.75 4.46
C ALA A 108 -11.96 -5.40 5.14
N LEU A 109 -13.02 -5.33 5.97
CA LEU A 109 -13.34 -4.12 6.73
C LEU A 109 -12.26 -3.75 7.76
N GLU A 110 -11.66 -4.74 8.42
CA GLU A 110 -10.53 -4.53 9.36
C GLU A 110 -9.31 -3.96 8.64
N ASN A 111 -8.92 -4.54 7.50
CA ASN A 111 -7.79 -4.07 6.71
C ASN A 111 -8.01 -2.65 6.18
N ILE A 112 -9.22 -2.34 5.70
CA ILE A 112 -9.55 -0.95 5.28
C ILE A 112 -9.53 -0.01 6.47
N ARG A 113 -10.01 -0.46 7.64
CA ARG A 113 -9.96 0.36 8.86
C ARG A 113 -8.53 0.74 9.20
N GLU A 114 -7.60 -0.21 9.15
CA GLU A 114 -6.18 0.08 9.40
C GLU A 114 -5.56 0.97 8.31
N LEU A 115 -5.94 0.81 7.04
CA LEU A 115 -5.57 1.74 5.97
C LEU A 115 -6.04 3.17 6.31
N LYS A 116 -7.31 3.35 6.67
CA LYS A 116 -7.88 4.67 7.00
C LYS A 116 -7.21 5.30 8.21
N ILE A 117 -6.88 4.51 9.24
CA ILE A 117 -6.16 5.02 10.41
C ILE A 117 -4.77 5.55 10.02
N GLN A 118 -4.04 4.83 9.18
CA GLN A 118 -2.73 5.29 8.70
C GLN A 118 -2.84 6.53 7.81
N LEU A 119 -3.86 6.62 6.95
CA LEU A 119 -4.13 7.83 6.15
C LEU A 119 -4.57 9.03 7.00
N MET A 120 -5.21 8.82 8.15
CA MET A 120 -5.44 9.92 9.09
C MET A 120 -4.13 10.41 9.70
N LYS A 121 -3.22 9.50 10.07
CA LYS A 121 -1.88 9.86 10.57
C LYS A 121 -1.05 10.63 9.53
N THR A 122 -1.11 10.26 8.25
CA THR A 122 -0.40 11.02 7.20
C THR A 122 -0.89 12.46 7.14
N LYS A 123 -2.21 12.69 7.23
CA LYS A 123 -2.81 14.04 7.28
C LYS A 123 -2.39 14.81 8.53
N GLU A 124 -2.43 14.18 9.70
CA GLU A 124 -2.01 14.79 10.97
C GLU A 124 -0.54 15.25 10.92
N GLN A 125 0.33 14.41 10.35
CA GLN A 125 1.75 14.70 10.19
C GLN A 125 2.10 15.52 8.94
N LYS A 126 1.08 15.95 8.17
CA LYS A 126 1.24 16.70 6.92
C LYS A 126 2.18 16.01 5.92
N ILE A 127 2.15 14.68 5.89
CA ILE A 127 2.84 13.88 4.89
C ILE A 127 2.02 13.95 3.60
N SER A 128 2.70 14.26 2.50
CA SER A 128 2.13 14.34 1.16
C SER A 128 3.07 13.75 0.13
N LEU A 129 2.52 13.36 -1.02
CA LEU A 129 3.31 12.98 -2.19
C LEU A 129 3.90 14.23 -2.85
N ASP A 130 5.17 14.17 -3.20
CA ASP A 130 5.82 15.18 -4.03
C ASP A 130 5.55 14.93 -5.52
N LYS A 131 6.10 15.82 -6.36
CA LYS A 131 5.93 15.75 -7.81
C LYS A 131 6.55 14.48 -8.40
N ALA A 132 7.75 14.10 -7.97
CA ALA A 132 8.44 12.93 -8.50
C ALA A 132 7.71 11.64 -8.13
N GLU A 133 7.23 11.54 -6.88
CA GLU A 133 6.42 10.42 -6.40
C GLU A 133 5.11 10.31 -7.19
N THR A 134 4.43 11.43 -7.43
CA THR A 134 3.19 11.46 -8.22
C THR A 134 3.45 11.02 -9.67
N GLU A 135 4.51 11.52 -10.31
CA GLU A 135 4.89 11.12 -11.66
C GLU A 135 5.29 9.64 -11.75
N ASN A 136 5.96 9.09 -10.73
CA ASN A 136 6.32 7.67 -10.69
C ASN A 136 5.08 6.77 -10.57
N ILE A 137 4.08 7.18 -9.77
CA ILE A 137 2.80 6.49 -9.71
C ILE A 137 2.11 6.51 -11.07
N GLU A 138 2.07 7.66 -11.74
CA GLU A 138 1.47 7.78 -13.07
C GLU A 138 2.15 6.89 -14.10
N LYS A 139 3.48 6.89 -14.14
CA LYS A 139 4.28 6.00 -15.01
C LYS A 139 4.02 4.53 -14.71
N GLY A 140 3.91 4.15 -13.44
CA GLY A 140 3.57 2.78 -13.05
C GLY A 140 2.22 2.33 -13.59
N ILE A 141 1.19 3.19 -13.45
CA ILE A 141 -0.14 2.93 -13.99
C ILE A 141 -0.14 2.89 -15.53
N GLU A 142 0.62 3.77 -16.17
CA GLU A 142 0.74 3.80 -17.64
C GLU A 142 1.47 2.56 -18.18
N SER A 143 2.47 2.06 -17.44
CA SER A 143 3.14 0.79 -17.74
C SER A 143 2.16 -0.38 -17.68
N ILE A 144 1.34 -0.45 -16.63
CA ILE A 144 0.25 -1.45 -16.51
C ILE A 144 -0.72 -1.33 -17.70
N ILE A 145 -1.17 -0.11 -18.02
CA ILE A 145 -2.07 0.14 -19.14
C ILE A 145 -1.48 -0.36 -20.45
N THR A 146 -0.19 -0.11 -20.67
CA THR A 146 0.53 -0.55 -21.88
C THR A 146 0.67 -2.07 -21.92
N GLN A 147 1.01 -2.70 -20.80
CA GLN A 147 1.15 -4.16 -20.69
C GLN A 147 -0.12 -4.92 -21.07
N TYR A 148 -1.29 -4.40 -20.69
CA TYR A 148 -2.58 -4.99 -21.04
C TYR A 148 -3.09 -4.58 -22.44
N GLY A 149 -2.34 -3.78 -23.21
CA GLY A 149 -2.72 -3.37 -24.56
C GLY A 149 -3.69 -2.18 -24.63
N GLY A 150 -3.74 -1.36 -23.57
CA GLY A 150 -4.51 -0.13 -23.52
C GLY A 150 -5.48 -0.06 -22.33
N LYS A 151 -6.01 1.16 -22.09
CA LYS A 151 -6.76 1.46 -20.87
C LYS A 151 -8.00 0.58 -20.68
N SER A 152 -8.72 0.26 -21.76
CA SER A 152 -9.92 -0.56 -21.67
C SER A 152 -9.63 -2.00 -21.26
N ALA A 153 -8.54 -2.58 -21.77
CA ALA A 153 -8.14 -3.95 -21.45
C ALA A 153 -7.59 -4.02 -20.01
N ALA A 154 -6.79 -3.02 -19.61
CA ALA A 154 -6.33 -2.90 -18.23
C ALA A 154 -7.50 -2.73 -17.25
N ASP A 155 -8.48 -1.89 -17.56
CA ASP A 155 -9.67 -1.69 -16.71
C ASP A 155 -10.48 -2.98 -16.55
N ALA A 156 -10.67 -3.74 -17.64
CA ALA A 156 -11.35 -5.03 -17.58
C ALA A 156 -10.58 -6.05 -16.73
N ALA A 157 -9.27 -6.17 -16.94
CA ALA A 157 -8.42 -7.09 -16.18
C ALA A 157 -8.38 -6.74 -14.68
N TYR A 158 -8.28 -5.45 -14.34
CA TYR A 158 -8.27 -5.04 -12.93
C TYR A 158 -9.63 -5.26 -12.26
N ARG A 159 -10.73 -5.12 -12.99
CA ARG A 159 -12.06 -5.45 -12.46
C ARG A 159 -12.20 -6.94 -12.18
N GLU A 160 -11.59 -7.78 -13.00
CA GLU A 160 -11.57 -9.23 -12.80
C GLU A 160 -10.69 -9.64 -11.62
N ILE A 161 -9.47 -9.10 -11.53
CA ILE A 161 -8.47 -9.51 -10.53
C ILE A 161 -8.73 -8.87 -9.15
N TYR A 162 -9.12 -7.60 -9.13
CA TYR A 162 -9.21 -6.77 -7.93
C TYR A 162 -10.62 -6.27 -7.63
N GLY A 163 -11.61 -6.55 -8.49
CA GLY A 163 -12.98 -6.07 -8.31
C GLY A 163 -13.19 -4.58 -8.63
N ILE A 164 -12.17 -3.86 -9.10
CA ILE A 164 -12.19 -2.41 -9.35
C ILE A 164 -11.48 -2.03 -10.65
N GLY A 165 -11.78 -0.86 -11.22
CA GLY A 165 -11.11 -0.39 -12.43
C GLY A 165 -9.70 0.15 -12.17
N ILE A 166 -8.97 0.41 -13.25
CA ILE A 166 -7.57 0.84 -13.18
C ILE A 166 -7.42 2.24 -12.56
N ASN A 167 -8.43 3.11 -12.72
CA ASN A 167 -8.40 4.44 -12.09
C ASN A 167 -8.63 4.36 -10.59
N GLU A 168 -9.57 3.52 -10.14
CA GLU A 168 -9.81 3.28 -8.72
C GLU A 168 -8.57 2.65 -8.06
N PHE A 169 -7.93 1.70 -8.75
CA PHE A 169 -6.69 1.09 -8.29
C PHE A 169 -5.58 2.13 -8.12
N LYS A 170 -5.43 3.08 -9.07
CA LYS A 170 -4.46 4.17 -8.94
C LYS A 170 -4.66 4.98 -7.66
N GLU A 171 -5.89 5.30 -7.29
CA GLU A 171 -6.14 6.08 -6.07
C GLU A 171 -5.79 5.27 -4.81
N ILE A 172 -6.12 3.99 -4.77
CA ILE A 172 -5.70 3.09 -3.68
C ILE A 172 -4.17 2.95 -3.63
N TYR A 173 -3.51 2.88 -4.80
CA TYR A 173 -2.06 2.79 -4.86
C TYR A 173 -1.36 4.05 -4.34
N LYS A 174 -1.91 5.24 -4.60
CA LYS A 174 -1.44 6.49 -3.99
C LYS A 174 -1.53 6.45 -2.47
N ASP A 175 -2.63 5.93 -1.93
CA ASP A 175 -2.80 5.76 -0.48
C ASP A 175 -1.70 4.85 0.10
N TYR A 176 -1.36 3.74 -0.58
CA TYR A 176 -0.26 2.87 -0.17
C TYR A 176 1.11 3.57 -0.20
N VAL A 177 1.40 4.37 -1.25
CA VAL A 177 2.67 5.13 -1.31
C VAL A 177 2.76 6.13 -0.16
N LEU A 178 1.65 6.82 0.13
CA LEU A 178 1.58 7.78 1.23
C LEU A 178 1.81 7.12 2.59
N ILE A 179 1.23 5.94 2.80
CA ILE A 179 1.44 5.14 4.01
C ILE A 179 2.88 4.64 4.09
N ASN A 180 3.47 4.18 2.98
CA ASN A 180 4.87 3.76 2.97
C ASN A 180 5.80 4.91 3.39
N LYS A 181 5.52 6.15 2.94
CA LYS A 181 6.24 7.34 3.36
C LYS A 181 6.10 7.63 4.86
N LEU A 182 4.90 7.43 5.42
CA LEU A 182 4.70 7.48 6.87
C LEU A 182 5.58 6.44 7.58
N VAL A 183 5.54 5.18 7.14
CA VAL A 183 6.33 4.11 7.74
C VAL A 183 7.83 4.42 7.69
N GLN A 184 8.36 4.87 6.55
CA GLN A 184 9.78 5.23 6.43
C GLN A 184 10.15 6.36 7.40
N LYS A 185 9.33 7.41 7.49
CA LYS A 185 9.57 8.52 8.41
C LYS A 185 9.53 8.07 9.88
N GLU A 186 8.59 7.20 10.24
CA GLU A 186 8.51 6.63 11.59
C GLU A 186 9.74 5.77 11.88
N MET A 187 10.19 4.94 10.93
CA MET A 187 11.40 4.13 11.05
C MET A 187 12.67 4.98 11.21
N GLU A 188 12.81 6.06 10.44
CA GLU A 188 13.94 7.01 10.55
C GLU A 188 14.03 7.69 11.92
N SER A 189 12.90 7.78 12.65
CA SER A 189 12.85 8.35 13.99
C SER A 189 13.24 7.36 15.10
N ILE A 190 13.39 6.09 14.78
CA ILE A 190 13.81 5.05 15.72
C ILE A 190 15.33 5.01 15.74
N GLU A 191 15.92 5.42 16.85
CA GLU A 191 17.35 5.20 17.11
C GLU A 191 17.58 3.74 17.51
N ALA A 192 18.38 3.01 16.73
CA ALA A 192 18.80 1.66 17.12
C ALA A 192 19.87 1.77 18.21
N ASN A 193 19.55 1.29 19.41
CA ASN A 193 20.52 1.18 20.49
C ASN A 193 21.28 -0.15 20.39
N GLU A 194 22.61 -0.11 20.41
CA GLU A 194 23.46 -1.30 20.37
C GLU A 194 23.17 -2.26 21.53
N ASP A 195 22.82 -1.73 22.71
CA ASP A 195 22.40 -2.54 23.87
C ASP A 195 21.10 -3.31 23.59
N GLU A 196 20.14 -2.70 22.87
CA GLU A 196 18.88 -3.37 22.51
C GLU A 196 19.10 -4.47 21.48
N VAL A 197 20.10 -4.31 20.60
CA VAL A 197 20.50 -5.34 19.63
C VAL A 197 21.07 -6.55 20.37
N GLU A 198 21.96 -6.33 21.34
CA GLU A 198 22.53 -7.42 22.15
C GLU A 198 21.44 -8.11 22.99
N GLU A 199 20.54 -7.35 23.63
CA GLU A 199 19.42 -7.90 24.39
C GLU A 199 18.51 -8.75 23.48
N TYR A 200 18.14 -8.23 22.30
CA TYR A 200 17.28 -8.94 21.36
C TYR A 200 17.93 -10.21 20.83
N TYR A 201 19.23 -10.17 20.50
CA TYR A 201 20.00 -11.34 20.07
C TYR A 201 20.00 -12.43 21.15
N ASN A 202 20.30 -12.05 22.39
CA ASN A 202 20.36 -12.95 23.53
C ASN A 202 18.98 -13.52 23.91
N LYS A 203 17.91 -12.75 23.68
CA LYS A 203 16.53 -13.16 23.97
C LYS A 203 15.97 -14.14 22.92
N PHE A 204 16.40 -14.03 21.67
CA PHE A 204 15.89 -14.86 20.57
C PHE A 204 17.02 -15.57 19.81
N PRO A 205 17.89 -16.35 20.48
CA PRO A 205 19.05 -16.96 19.83
C PRO A 205 18.66 -17.90 18.69
N ASP A 206 17.48 -18.52 18.78
CA ASP A 206 16.93 -19.41 17.76
C ASP A 206 16.51 -18.67 16.49
N ALA A 207 16.09 -17.40 16.59
CA ALA A 207 15.72 -16.59 15.42
C ALA A 207 16.92 -16.30 14.51
N PHE A 208 18.15 -16.45 15.03
CA PHE A 208 19.40 -16.19 14.33
C PHE A 208 20.18 -17.47 13.99
N LYS A 209 19.60 -18.65 14.26
CA LYS A 209 20.21 -19.93 13.89
C LYS A 209 20.27 -20.10 12.38
N ASP A 210 19.26 -19.66 11.65
CA ASP A 210 19.20 -19.79 10.20
C ASP A 210 19.15 -18.39 9.58
N SER A 211 20.33 -17.83 9.30
CA SER A 211 20.48 -16.60 8.54
C SER A 211 21.21 -16.85 7.23
N LEU A 212 21.17 -15.86 6.32
CA LEU A 212 21.84 -15.95 5.00
C LEU A 212 23.32 -16.35 5.10
N TYR A 213 23.98 -16.02 6.22
CA TYR A 213 25.40 -16.29 6.45
C TYR A 213 25.66 -17.31 7.56
N ARG A 214 24.63 -17.82 8.24
CA ARG A 214 24.75 -18.80 9.33
C ARG A 214 23.66 -19.84 9.15
N ALA A 215 23.95 -20.91 8.43
CA ALA A 215 23.06 -22.07 8.36
C ALA A 215 23.25 -22.92 9.63
N ASN A 216 22.16 -23.34 10.27
CA ASN A 216 22.14 -24.19 11.46
C ASN A 216 22.98 -23.64 12.66
N GLY A 217 23.10 -22.32 12.76
CA GLY A 217 23.76 -21.62 13.85
C GLY A 217 25.27 -21.71 13.82
N GLN A 218 25.86 -22.18 12.71
CA GLN A 218 27.30 -22.23 12.54
C GLN A 218 27.94 -20.85 12.73
N GLU A 219 29.18 -20.85 13.21
CA GLU A 219 29.97 -19.63 13.31
C GLU A 219 30.17 -19.04 11.91
N ALA A 220 29.94 -17.73 11.83
CA ALA A 220 30.36 -16.91 10.71
C ALA A 220 31.31 -15.85 11.24
N VAL A 221 32.28 -15.48 10.42
CA VAL A 221 33.26 -14.44 10.75
C VAL A 221 33.03 -13.26 9.85
N TRP A 222 33.07 -12.08 10.48
CA TRP A 222 33.08 -10.83 9.76
C TRP A 222 34.54 -10.43 9.53
N VAL A 223 34.92 -10.18 8.28
CA VAL A 223 36.28 -9.77 7.94
C VAL A 223 36.28 -8.58 7.00
N LYS A 224 37.38 -7.85 7.02
CA LYS A 224 37.71 -6.87 6.00
C LYS A 224 38.78 -7.43 5.06
N HIS A 225 38.64 -7.18 3.76
CA HIS A 225 39.47 -7.73 2.71
C HIS A 225 40.04 -6.63 1.80
N ILE A 226 41.31 -6.77 1.43
CA ILE A 226 41.96 -6.01 0.36
C ILE A 226 42.58 -7.02 -0.59
N LEU A 227 42.17 -6.97 -1.86
CA LEU A 227 42.80 -7.74 -2.92
C LEU A 227 43.88 -6.88 -3.57
N VAL A 228 45.10 -7.42 -3.64
CA VAL A 228 46.11 -6.98 -4.59
C VAL A 228 46.31 -8.11 -5.60
N ALA A 229 45.93 -7.88 -6.85
CA ALA A 229 45.82 -8.90 -7.87
C ALA A 229 47.20 -9.41 -8.31
N THR A 230 47.30 -10.73 -8.44
CA THR A 230 48.47 -11.41 -9.04
C THR A 230 48.21 -11.82 -10.49
N ILE A 231 47.10 -11.35 -11.04
CA ILE A 231 46.70 -11.49 -12.44
C ILE A 231 46.41 -10.10 -13.01
N ASP A 232 46.53 -9.97 -14.32
CA ASP A 232 45.97 -8.83 -15.04
C ASP A 232 44.45 -8.97 -15.11
N LEU A 233 43.71 -8.02 -14.57
CA LEU A 233 42.24 -8.13 -14.47
C LEU A 233 41.55 -8.08 -15.84
N GLU A 234 42.19 -7.52 -16.87
CA GLU A 234 41.65 -7.46 -18.22
C GLU A 234 41.95 -8.75 -18.98
N THR A 235 43.20 -9.22 -18.96
CA THR A 235 43.62 -10.38 -19.77
C THR A 235 43.51 -11.72 -19.04
N GLN A 236 43.35 -11.70 -17.72
CA GLN A 236 43.36 -12.86 -16.82
C GLN A 236 44.71 -13.62 -16.81
N GLU A 237 45.76 -13.04 -17.37
CA GLU A 237 47.10 -13.64 -17.36
C GLU A 237 47.81 -13.39 -16.02
N LYS A 238 48.61 -14.36 -15.57
CA LYS A 238 49.41 -14.18 -14.36
C LYS A 238 50.42 -13.06 -14.53
N LEU A 239 50.52 -12.19 -13.54
CA LEU A 239 51.60 -11.23 -13.46
C LEU A 239 52.93 -11.96 -13.27
N SER A 240 53.99 -11.42 -13.87
CA SER A 240 55.34 -11.97 -13.75
C SER A 240 56.38 -10.85 -13.71
N GLY A 241 57.59 -11.21 -13.31
CA GLY A 241 58.73 -10.29 -13.24
C GLY A 241 58.44 -9.05 -12.39
N SER A 242 58.69 -7.87 -12.96
CA SER A 242 58.53 -6.59 -12.26
C SER A 242 57.09 -6.26 -11.87
N LYS A 243 56.08 -6.74 -12.62
CA LYS A 243 54.67 -6.51 -12.28
C LYS A 243 54.28 -7.25 -11.00
N LEU A 244 54.67 -8.53 -10.89
CA LEU A 244 54.40 -9.32 -9.69
C LEU A 244 55.11 -8.74 -8.45
N LYS A 245 56.36 -8.30 -8.61
CA LYS A 245 57.12 -7.67 -7.51
C LYS A 245 56.45 -6.38 -7.01
N LYS A 246 55.92 -5.54 -7.91
CA LYS A 246 55.18 -4.33 -7.52
C LYS A 246 53.88 -4.64 -6.79
N ALA A 247 53.18 -5.70 -7.19
CA ALA A 247 51.97 -6.14 -6.50
C ALA A 247 52.29 -6.62 -5.07
N GLU A 248 53.39 -7.37 -4.90
CA GLU A 248 53.88 -7.79 -3.59
C GLU A 248 54.27 -6.59 -2.71
N GLU A 249 55.06 -5.64 -3.23
CA GLU A 249 55.45 -4.41 -2.52
C GLU A 249 54.23 -3.59 -2.08
N LYS A 250 53.21 -3.45 -2.95
CA LYS A 250 51.96 -2.76 -2.62
C LYS A 250 51.19 -3.47 -1.50
N ALA A 251 51.13 -4.81 -1.55
CA ALA A 251 50.46 -5.59 -0.52
C ALA A 251 51.15 -5.47 0.84
N GLU A 252 52.50 -5.45 0.86
CA GLU A 252 53.30 -5.24 2.07
C GLU A 252 53.09 -3.84 2.66
N GLU A 253 53.07 -2.79 1.82
CA GLU A 253 52.80 -1.41 2.23
C GLU A 253 51.42 -1.28 2.89
N LEU A 254 50.37 -1.80 2.24
CA LEU A 254 49.00 -1.78 2.77
C LEU A 254 48.88 -2.58 4.08
N LEU A 255 49.62 -3.68 4.21
CA LEU A 255 49.67 -4.46 5.45
C LEU A 255 50.33 -3.67 6.59
N GLU A 256 51.40 -2.91 6.30
CA GLU A 256 52.05 -2.05 7.28
C GLU A 256 51.12 -0.91 7.74
N GLN A 257 50.47 -0.23 6.80
CA GLN A 257 49.46 0.80 7.09
C GLN A 257 48.33 0.27 7.97
N ALA A 258 47.77 -0.88 7.61
CA ALA A 258 46.72 -1.53 8.40
C ALA A 258 47.19 -1.90 9.81
N LYS A 259 48.44 -2.40 9.97
CA LYS A 259 49.03 -2.71 11.28
C LYS A 259 49.31 -1.47 12.13
N ASN A 260 49.54 -0.32 11.50
CA ASN A 260 49.73 0.96 12.16
C ASN A 260 48.41 1.63 12.60
N GLY A 261 47.26 1.00 12.32
CA GLY A 261 45.94 1.45 12.79
C GLY A 261 45.22 2.40 11.84
N GLU A 262 45.63 2.47 10.57
CA GLU A 262 44.86 3.17 9.54
C GLU A 262 43.48 2.52 9.34
N ASP A 263 42.49 3.31 8.89
CA ASP A 263 41.13 2.82 8.67
C ASP A 263 41.12 1.79 7.53
N PHE A 264 40.94 0.52 7.90
CA PHE A 264 40.98 -0.59 6.95
C PHE A 264 39.90 -0.47 5.87
N ALA A 265 38.72 0.05 6.19
CA ALA A 265 37.64 0.21 5.23
C ALA A 265 37.96 1.30 4.20
N GLN A 266 38.64 2.37 4.61
CA GLN A 266 39.17 3.37 3.70
C GLN A 266 40.27 2.79 2.81
N LEU A 267 41.25 2.09 3.40
CA LEU A 267 42.31 1.42 2.64
C LEU A 267 41.73 0.46 1.59
N ALA A 268 40.70 -0.31 1.94
CA ALA A 268 40.02 -1.20 1.02
C ALA A 268 39.31 -0.48 -0.13
N LYS A 269 38.57 0.60 0.16
CA LYS A 269 37.90 1.40 -0.88
C LYS A 269 38.87 1.99 -1.90
N GLU A 270 40.02 2.44 -1.42
CA GLU A 270 41.01 3.13 -2.24
C GLU A 270 41.92 2.17 -3.00
N ASN A 271 42.26 1.02 -2.41
CA ASN A 271 43.35 0.19 -2.91
C ASN A 271 42.97 -1.23 -3.34
N SER A 272 41.83 -1.75 -2.88
CA SER A 272 41.42 -3.11 -3.18
C SER A 272 40.98 -3.25 -4.63
N GLU A 273 41.50 -4.28 -5.28
CA GLU A 273 41.16 -4.67 -6.64
C GLU A 273 39.98 -5.67 -6.69
N ASP A 274 39.35 -5.95 -5.54
CA ASP A 274 38.18 -6.81 -5.46
C ASP A 274 36.88 -6.04 -5.77
N PRO A 275 36.23 -6.27 -6.92
CA PRO A 275 35.01 -5.56 -7.29
C PRO A 275 33.82 -5.89 -6.37
N GLY A 276 33.86 -7.03 -5.67
CA GLY A 276 32.77 -7.48 -4.82
C GLY A 276 32.68 -6.72 -3.49
N SER A 277 33.81 -6.27 -2.94
CA SER A 277 33.85 -5.69 -1.60
C SER A 277 34.52 -4.32 -1.50
N ALA A 278 35.35 -3.90 -2.46
CA ALA A 278 36.15 -2.68 -2.34
C ALA A 278 35.29 -1.45 -1.98
N GLN A 279 34.21 -1.19 -2.73
CA GLN A 279 33.33 -0.04 -2.50
C GLN A 279 32.58 -0.10 -1.15
N ASN A 280 32.43 -1.29 -0.58
CA ASN A 280 31.83 -1.51 0.72
C ASN A 280 32.88 -1.56 1.86
N GLY A 281 34.11 -1.13 1.59
CA GLY A 281 35.18 -1.14 2.59
C GLY A 281 35.76 -2.52 2.87
N GLY A 282 35.78 -3.40 1.86
CA GLY A 282 36.34 -4.75 1.98
C GLY A 282 35.44 -5.72 2.75
N ASP A 283 34.16 -5.43 2.89
CA ASP A 283 33.28 -6.10 3.84
C ASP A 283 32.80 -7.48 3.40
N TYR A 284 33.13 -8.53 4.18
CA TYR A 284 32.69 -9.90 3.91
C TYR A 284 32.27 -10.64 5.18
N VAL A 285 31.20 -11.43 5.07
CA VAL A 285 30.82 -12.42 6.07
C VAL A 285 31.03 -13.81 5.50
N PHE A 286 31.92 -14.58 6.13
CA PHE A 286 32.21 -15.95 5.74
C PHE A 286 31.59 -16.94 6.71
N SER A 287 30.93 -17.95 6.18
CA SER A 287 30.44 -19.08 6.95
C SER A 287 31.47 -20.21 6.96
N LYS A 288 31.39 -21.11 7.94
CA LYS A 288 32.31 -22.24 8.04
C LYS A 288 32.33 -23.07 6.74
N GLY A 289 33.49 -23.12 6.09
CA GLY A 289 33.71 -23.92 4.87
C GLY A 289 33.31 -23.23 3.56
N ASN A 290 32.88 -21.97 3.61
CA ASN A 290 32.57 -21.18 2.41
C ASN A 290 33.38 -19.88 2.42
N MET A 291 34.13 -19.64 1.35
CA MET A 291 34.75 -18.37 0.99
C MET A 291 34.29 -17.97 -0.40
#